data_AF-A0A812P4U3-F1
#
_entry.id   AF-A0A812P4U3-F1
#
_cell.length_a   1.000
_cell.length_b   1.000
_cell.length_c   1.000
_cell.angle_alpha   90.00
_cell.angle_beta   90.00
_cell.angle_gamma   90.00
#
_symmetry.space_group_name_H-M   'P 1'
#
loop_
_entity.id
_entity.type
_entity.pdbx_description
1 polymer ?
#
loop_
_entity_poly.entity_id
_entity_poly.type
_entity_poly.pdbx_seq_one_letter_code
_entity_poly.pdbx_strand_id
1 'polypeptide(L)'
;MLDESCALDTGIFAMSPEWCLAFFKLGAAQCDGKTLIKAVQASDIYFDFYVEVVMASLPGQTREQFANRVSGMSKLPVAILDLMHDYLGSLELRGALMQDCAFLHFGTLKEFPAASLQICELGLQPFYAHLAEGRSDWNPVPPAKRGDPMIVNSQAHTVRLRKEASDSTEMVWVEMCADVQITLSPSGFHLLVGLQDVKMERQLPEGFCLDGRFIQKEAAGSTPSERSYIVAVYAAADTFKKVKQPEDVLFCGIPFHSWLQQRRLRVEHVWSNAHEAASCTELWTAKLFPATTSADSLAELLPGYWDASCFRSDDFIAQVRFSLEDLNRLDSALDRDVRRCRLIS
;
A
#
# COMPACT_ATOMS: atom_id res chain seq x y z
N MET A 1 33.39 -0.59 19.61
CA MET A 1 33.32 -1.85 18.84
C MET A 1 31.85 -2.07 18.53
N LEU A 2 31.45 -1.84 17.29
CA LEU A 2 30.18 -2.39 16.80
C LEU A 2 30.38 -3.90 16.72
N ASP A 3 29.40 -4.66 17.20
CA ASP A 3 29.40 -6.12 17.07
C ASP A 3 29.39 -6.45 15.56
N GLU A 4 30.51 -6.98 15.03
CA GLU A 4 30.70 -7.29 13.61
C GLU A 4 29.78 -8.44 13.12
N SER A 5 28.93 -8.98 14.01
CA SER A 5 28.01 -10.07 13.72
C SER A 5 26.60 -9.64 13.26
N CYS A 6 26.32 -8.33 13.18
CA CYS A 6 25.01 -7.84 12.77
C CYS A 6 25.02 -7.36 11.31
N ALA A 7 24.23 -8.02 10.45
CA ALA A 7 23.93 -7.59 9.10
C ALA A 7 22.43 -7.27 8.98
N LEU A 8 22.09 -6.16 8.33
CA LEU A 8 20.72 -5.84 7.95
C LEU A 8 20.51 -6.26 6.50
N ASP A 9 19.48 -7.06 6.24
CA ASP A 9 19.10 -7.39 4.87
C ASP A 9 18.40 -6.21 4.19
N THR A 10 18.67 -6.03 2.89
CA THR A 10 18.06 -4.97 2.06
C THR A 10 16.77 -5.41 1.37
N GLY A 11 16.45 -6.71 1.43
CA GLY A 11 15.28 -7.30 0.82
C GLY A 11 15.34 -7.47 -0.69
N ILE A 12 16.55 -7.48 -1.26
CA ILE A 12 16.78 -7.75 -2.67
C ILE A 12 17.42 -9.13 -2.82
N PHE A 13 16.72 -10.03 -3.51
CA PHE A 13 17.19 -11.39 -3.76
C PHE A 13 17.48 -11.58 -5.25
N ALA A 14 18.68 -12.07 -5.56
CA ALA A 14 19.01 -12.57 -6.88
C ALA A 14 18.82 -14.10 -6.89
N MET A 15 18.04 -14.60 -7.83
CA MET A 15 17.73 -16.03 -7.96
C MET A 15 18.51 -16.62 -9.13
N SER A 16 19.23 -17.71 -8.88
CA SER A 16 19.89 -18.46 -9.96
C SER A 16 18.85 -19.22 -10.81
N PRO A 17 19.19 -19.63 -12.04
CA PRO A 17 18.30 -20.47 -12.84
C PRO A 17 17.86 -21.76 -12.11
N GLU A 18 18.75 -22.37 -11.33
CA GLU A 18 18.46 -23.56 -10.52
C GLU A 18 17.46 -23.27 -9.41
N TRP A 19 17.62 -22.11 -8.75
CA TRP A 19 16.68 -21.65 -7.73
C TRP A 19 15.29 -21.43 -8.33
N CYS A 20 15.21 -20.71 -9.46
CA CYS A 20 13.96 -20.49 -10.18
C CYS A 20 13.30 -21.82 -10.56
N LEU A 21 14.07 -22.78 -11.08
CA LEU A 21 13.55 -24.10 -11.45
C LEU A 21 13.03 -24.87 -10.23
N ALA A 22 13.74 -24.84 -9.11
CA ALA A 22 13.30 -25.47 -7.86
C ALA A 22 11.99 -24.85 -7.35
N PHE A 23 11.89 -23.52 -7.41
CA PHE A 23 10.69 -22.80 -7.01
C PHE A 23 9.49 -23.09 -7.92
N PHE A 24 9.70 -23.21 -9.24
CA PHE A 24 8.64 -23.65 -10.16
C PHE A 24 8.21 -25.10 -9.90
N LYS A 25 9.15 -25.99 -9.59
CA LYS A 25 8.84 -27.39 -9.21
C LYS A 25 8.03 -27.44 -7.92
N LEU A 26 8.38 -26.62 -6.92
CA LEU A 26 7.59 -26.44 -5.71
C LEU A 26 6.16 -25.98 -6.07
N GLY A 27 6.02 -24.94 -6.90
CA GLY A 27 4.70 -24.47 -7.37
C GLY A 27 3.86 -25.56 -8.07
N ALA A 28 4.50 -26.49 -8.76
CA ALA A 28 3.85 -27.63 -9.40
C ALA A 28 3.58 -28.84 -8.47
N ALA A 29 4.15 -28.84 -7.26
CA ALA A 29 3.94 -29.90 -6.28
C ALA A 29 2.48 -29.99 -5.85
N GLN A 30 2.00 -31.21 -5.60
CA GLN A 30 0.63 -31.47 -5.19
C GLN A 30 0.47 -31.32 -3.66
N CYS A 31 -0.56 -30.60 -3.24
CA CYS A 31 -1.03 -30.52 -1.87
C CYS A 31 -2.56 -30.56 -1.88
N ASP A 32 -3.16 -31.49 -1.15
CA ASP A 32 -4.62 -31.63 -1.02
C ASP A 32 -5.37 -31.67 -2.37
N GLY A 33 -4.83 -32.44 -3.33
CA GLY A 33 -5.47 -32.68 -4.63
C GLY A 33 -5.37 -31.54 -5.66
N LYS A 34 -4.58 -30.50 -5.38
CA LYS A 34 -4.25 -29.42 -6.33
C LYS A 34 -2.77 -29.06 -6.25
N THR A 35 -2.27 -28.34 -7.25
CA THR A 35 -0.90 -27.81 -7.19
C THR A 35 -0.80 -26.64 -6.21
N LEU A 36 0.37 -26.43 -5.60
CA LEU A 36 0.61 -25.27 -4.73
C LEU A 36 0.31 -23.95 -5.45
N ILE A 37 0.67 -23.81 -6.72
CA ILE A 37 0.35 -22.60 -7.49
C ILE A 37 -1.16 -22.37 -7.63
N LYS A 38 -1.96 -23.44 -7.79
CA LYS A 38 -3.42 -23.32 -7.83
C LYS A 38 -3.99 -22.96 -6.45
N ALA A 39 -3.41 -23.50 -5.38
CA ALA A 39 -3.80 -23.15 -4.01
C ALA A 39 -3.52 -21.67 -3.70
N VAL A 40 -2.37 -21.14 -4.13
CA VAL A 40 -2.04 -19.71 -4.01
C VAL A 40 -2.99 -18.86 -4.85
N GLN A 41 -3.24 -19.24 -6.11
CA GLN A 41 -4.15 -18.51 -7.00
C GLN A 41 -5.59 -18.46 -6.47
N ALA A 42 -6.04 -19.54 -5.84
CA ALA A 42 -7.34 -19.62 -5.18
C ALA A 42 -7.35 -18.98 -3.78
N SER A 43 -6.24 -18.39 -3.33
CA SER A 43 -6.09 -17.76 -2.00
C SER A 43 -6.28 -18.72 -0.82
N ASP A 44 -6.10 -20.03 -1.03
CA ASP A 44 -6.22 -21.04 0.01
C ASP A 44 -4.98 -21.10 0.91
N ILE A 45 -3.82 -20.72 0.36
CA ILE A 45 -2.54 -20.65 1.07
C ILE A 45 -1.82 -19.34 0.74
N TYR A 46 -1.09 -18.84 1.72
CA TYR A 46 -0.14 -17.74 1.59
C TYR A 46 1.15 -18.17 2.27
N PHE A 47 2.27 -17.79 1.68
CA PHE A 47 3.56 -18.03 2.30
C PHE A 47 4.37 -16.74 2.41
N ASP A 48 5.09 -16.61 3.51
CA ASP A 48 6.04 -15.55 3.78
C ASP A 48 7.39 -15.90 3.13
N PHE A 49 7.83 -15.04 2.22
CA PHE A 49 9.05 -15.28 1.47
C PHE A 49 10.28 -15.38 2.38
N TYR A 50 10.37 -14.58 3.46
CA TYR A 50 11.51 -14.65 4.36
C TYR A 50 11.43 -15.86 5.29
N VAL A 51 10.29 -16.02 5.95
CA VAL A 51 10.12 -17.03 7.00
C VAL A 51 10.13 -18.43 6.41
N GLU A 52 9.55 -18.64 5.23
CA GLU A 52 9.33 -19.99 4.72
C GLU A 52 10.24 -20.31 3.53
N VAL A 53 10.43 -19.36 2.59
CA VAL A 53 11.21 -19.62 1.37
C VAL A 53 12.72 -19.40 1.59
N VAL A 54 13.10 -18.23 2.12
CA VAL A 54 14.52 -17.90 2.40
C VAL A 54 15.04 -18.80 3.50
N MET A 55 14.29 -18.98 4.59
CA MET A 55 14.71 -19.91 5.65
C MET A 55 14.86 -21.32 5.10
N ALA A 56 13.99 -21.85 4.24
CA ALA A 56 14.16 -23.19 3.65
C ALA A 56 15.44 -23.31 2.81
N SER A 57 15.96 -22.21 2.27
CA SER A 57 17.18 -22.17 1.46
C SER A 57 18.47 -21.94 2.28
N LEU A 58 18.40 -21.97 3.61
CA LEU A 58 19.60 -21.81 4.44
C LEU A 58 20.55 -23.01 4.28
N PRO A 59 21.84 -22.77 3.99
CA PRO A 59 22.78 -23.83 3.66
C PRO A 59 23.03 -24.77 4.84
N GLY A 60 23.05 -26.07 4.57
CA GLY A 60 23.45 -27.10 5.54
C GLY A 60 22.42 -27.40 6.62
N GLN A 61 21.21 -26.85 6.55
CA GLN A 61 20.18 -27.15 7.53
C GLN A 61 19.46 -28.47 7.25
N THR A 62 19.10 -29.19 8.32
CA THR A 62 18.20 -30.34 8.24
C THR A 62 16.74 -29.91 8.21
N ARG A 63 15.84 -30.83 7.83
CA ARG A 63 14.39 -30.59 7.85
C ARG A 63 13.89 -30.25 9.26
N GLU A 64 14.41 -30.92 10.28
CA GLU A 64 14.08 -30.65 11.68
C GLU A 64 14.53 -29.25 12.11
N GLN A 65 15.73 -28.82 11.69
CA GLN A 65 16.23 -27.47 11.98
C GLN A 65 15.38 -26.41 11.28
N PHE A 66 14.97 -26.65 10.03
CA PHE A 66 14.05 -25.78 9.32
C PHE A 66 12.70 -25.67 10.05
N ALA A 67 12.07 -26.81 10.36
CA ALA A 67 10.80 -26.87 11.07
C ALA A 67 10.85 -26.14 12.42
N ASN A 68 11.94 -26.32 13.17
CA ASN A 68 12.15 -25.63 14.45
C ASN A 68 12.29 -24.11 14.28
N ARG A 69 12.96 -23.63 13.23
CA ARG A 69 13.13 -22.19 12.97
C ARG A 69 11.82 -21.50 12.61
N VAL A 70 10.98 -22.14 11.81
CA VAL A 70 9.71 -21.57 11.36
C VAL A 70 8.57 -21.81 12.37
N SER A 71 8.81 -22.63 13.38
CA SER A 71 7.84 -22.93 14.43
C SER A 71 7.37 -21.66 15.15
N GLY A 72 6.05 -21.48 15.22
CA GLY A 72 5.43 -20.30 15.82
C GLY A 72 5.45 -19.03 14.95
N MET A 73 6.15 -19.06 13.81
CA MET A 73 6.20 -17.96 12.84
C MET A 73 5.38 -18.26 11.58
N SER A 74 5.48 -19.49 11.06
CA SER A 74 4.73 -19.94 9.90
C SER A 74 3.30 -20.36 10.28
N LYS A 75 2.36 -20.09 9.37
CA LYS A 75 0.97 -20.58 9.44
C LYS A 75 0.71 -21.74 8.46
N LEU A 76 1.74 -22.19 7.73
CA LEU A 76 1.58 -23.25 6.75
C LEU A 76 1.43 -24.63 7.41
N PRO A 77 0.65 -25.54 6.79
CA PRO A 77 0.67 -26.94 7.18
C PRO A 77 2.08 -27.54 7.08
N VAL A 78 2.42 -28.43 8.01
CA VAL A 78 3.72 -29.11 8.07
C VAL A 78 4.07 -29.79 6.74
N ALA A 79 3.10 -30.40 6.06
CA ALA A 79 3.32 -31.03 4.76
C ALA A 79 3.83 -30.05 3.68
N ILE A 80 3.38 -28.79 3.71
CA ILE A 80 3.86 -27.76 2.78
C ILE A 80 5.28 -27.32 3.16
N LEU A 81 5.55 -27.19 4.46
CA LEU A 81 6.90 -26.87 4.96
C LEU A 81 7.90 -27.97 4.56
N ASP A 82 7.51 -29.24 4.68
CA ASP A 82 8.34 -30.37 4.24
C ASP A 82 8.63 -30.30 2.74
N LEU A 83 7.61 -30.02 1.91
CA LEU A 83 7.80 -29.80 0.48
C LEU A 83 8.76 -28.63 0.19
N MET A 84 8.63 -27.52 0.92
CA MET A 84 9.54 -26.38 0.76
C MET A 84 10.99 -26.77 1.05
N HIS A 85 11.25 -27.49 2.14
CA HIS A 85 12.59 -27.99 2.44
C HIS A 85 13.11 -28.96 1.37
N ASP A 86 12.26 -29.85 0.87
CA ASP A 86 12.65 -30.83 -0.16
C ASP A 86 13.12 -30.17 -1.47
N TYR A 87 12.45 -29.10 -1.89
CA TYR A 87 12.81 -28.40 -3.12
C TYR A 87 13.90 -27.34 -2.93
N LEU A 88 13.94 -26.67 -1.78
CA LEU A 88 14.79 -25.49 -1.57
C LEU A 88 16.00 -25.75 -0.67
N GLY A 89 15.96 -26.77 0.18
CA GLY A 89 16.98 -27.04 1.21
C GLY A 89 18.36 -27.45 0.67
N SER A 90 18.44 -27.82 -0.60
CA SER A 90 19.71 -28.09 -1.29
C SER A 90 20.32 -26.85 -1.96
N LEU A 91 19.59 -25.73 -1.99
CA LEU A 91 20.05 -24.48 -2.59
C LEU A 91 20.92 -23.72 -1.60
N GLU A 92 21.96 -23.05 -2.11
CA GLU A 92 22.84 -22.24 -1.29
C GLU A 92 22.37 -20.77 -1.29
N LEU A 93 21.79 -20.31 -0.17
CA LEU A 93 21.66 -18.89 0.07
C LEU A 93 23.04 -18.27 0.33
N ARG A 94 23.39 -17.25 -0.45
CA ARG A 94 24.62 -16.47 -0.29
C ARG A 94 24.26 -14.99 -0.13
N GLY A 95 24.99 -14.29 0.73
CA GLY A 95 24.85 -12.85 0.94
C GLY A 95 26.08 -12.09 0.49
N ALA A 96 25.88 -10.87 0.00
CA ALA A 96 26.96 -9.90 -0.21
C ALA A 96 26.75 -8.75 0.76
N LEU A 97 27.79 -8.41 1.53
CA LEU A 97 27.77 -7.21 2.36
C LEU A 97 27.98 -6.00 1.46
N MET A 98 27.06 -5.05 1.56
CA MET A 98 27.15 -3.78 0.84
C MET A 98 27.79 -2.72 1.74
N GLN A 99 28.63 -1.88 1.16
CA GLN A 99 29.19 -0.69 1.80
C GLN A 99 28.37 0.53 1.38
N ASP A 100 28.38 1.57 2.22
CA ASP A 100 27.76 2.88 1.94
C ASP A 100 26.25 2.83 1.64
N CYS A 101 25.54 1.87 2.23
CA CYS A 101 24.08 1.82 2.16
C CYS A 101 23.42 2.92 2.99
N ALA A 102 22.51 3.67 2.38
CA ALA A 102 21.56 4.52 3.09
C ALA A 102 20.25 3.75 3.33
N PHE A 103 19.93 3.48 4.59
CA PHE A 103 18.64 2.90 4.97
C PHE A 103 17.63 4.01 5.26
N LEU A 104 16.76 4.26 4.29
CA LEU A 104 15.65 5.19 4.44
C LEU A 104 14.45 4.45 5.02
N HIS A 105 13.93 4.94 6.15
CA HIS A 105 12.81 4.30 6.82
C HIS A 105 11.47 4.78 6.25
N PHE A 106 10.61 3.83 5.88
CA PHE A 106 9.23 4.07 5.42
C PHE A 106 8.22 3.39 6.36
N GLY A 107 8.44 3.48 7.68
CA GLY A 107 7.63 2.77 8.67
C GLY A 107 6.20 3.32 8.78
N THR A 108 6.01 4.59 8.48
CA THR A 108 4.73 5.29 8.56
C THR A 108 4.56 6.35 7.46
N LEU A 109 3.31 6.73 7.18
CA LEU A 109 3.00 7.88 6.30
C LEU A 109 3.59 9.21 6.83
N LYS A 110 3.85 9.33 8.14
CA LYS A 110 4.49 10.50 8.74
C LYS A 110 5.95 10.66 8.33
N GLU A 111 6.64 9.55 8.10
CA GLU A 111 8.07 9.53 7.74
C GLU A 111 8.29 9.66 6.24
N PHE A 112 7.27 9.31 5.45
CA PHE A 112 7.33 9.29 3.99
C PHE A 112 7.78 10.62 3.34
N PRO A 113 7.34 11.81 3.80
CA PRO A 113 7.79 13.09 3.21
C PRO A 113 9.29 13.32 3.41
N ALA A 114 9.80 13.06 4.62
CA ALA A 114 11.21 13.23 4.94
C ALA A 114 12.08 12.22 4.18
N ALA A 115 11.66 10.96 4.10
CA ALA A 115 12.33 9.93 3.31
C ALA A 115 12.38 10.31 1.81
N SER A 116 11.30 10.86 1.27
CA SER A 116 11.23 11.33 -0.13
C SER A 116 12.19 12.48 -0.40
N LEU A 117 12.28 13.47 0.51
CA LEU A 117 13.25 14.55 0.41
C LEU A 117 14.69 14.02 0.44
N GLN A 118 14.96 13.05 1.31
CA GLN A 118 16.29 12.46 1.43
C GLN A 118 16.71 11.68 0.17
N ILE A 119 15.78 11.01 -0.52
CA ILE A 119 16.03 10.41 -1.85
C ILE A 119 16.51 11.49 -2.83
N CYS A 120 15.85 12.66 -2.85
CA CYS A 120 16.20 13.76 -3.73
C CYS A 120 17.60 14.33 -3.40
N GLU A 121 17.86 14.60 -2.12
CA GLU A 121 19.11 15.20 -1.64
C GLU A 121 20.32 14.31 -1.90
N LEU A 122 20.14 13.00 -1.77
CA LEU A 122 21.17 12.00 -2.04
C LEU A 122 21.28 11.67 -3.55
N GLY A 123 20.37 12.18 -4.38
CA GLY A 123 20.32 11.87 -5.80
C GLY A 123 20.14 10.39 -6.10
N LEU A 124 19.46 9.65 -5.20
CA LEU A 124 19.27 8.21 -5.35
C LEU A 124 18.41 7.94 -6.59
N GLN A 125 18.83 6.96 -7.38
CA GLN A 125 18.07 6.46 -8.51
C GLN A 125 17.76 4.97 -8.31
N PRO A 126 16.64 4.48 -8.85
CA PRO A 126 16.40 3.04 -8.91
C PRO A 126 17.59 2.34 -9.58
N PHE A 127 17.97 1.16 -9.09
CA PHE A 127 19.14 0.42 -9.59
C PHE A 127 19.06 0.15 -11.11
N TYR A 128 17.86 0.11 -11.67
CA TYR A 128 17.59 -0.13 -13.08
C TYR A 128 17.55 1.15 -13.93
N ALA A 129 17.72 2.35 -13.37
CA ALA A 129 17.61 3.61 -14.12
C ALA A 129 18.59 3.71 -15.31
N HIS A 130 19.78 3.11 -15.17
CA HIS A 130 20.78 3.03 -16.25
C HIS A 130 20.30 2.23 -17.48
N LEU A 131 19.35 1.31 -17.31
CA LEU A 131 18.79 0.54 -18.44
C LEU A 131 17.91 1.38 -19.38
N ALA A 132 17.61 2.62 -18.99
CA ALA A 132 16.88 3.57 -19.81
C ALA A 132 17.75 4.33 -20.80
N GLU A 133 19.07 4.32 -20.64
CA GLU A 133 19.97 5.02 -21.56
C GLU A 133 19.80 4.48 -22.98
N GLY A 134 19.27 5.31 -23.88
CA GLY A 134 19.01 4.94 -25.27
C GLY A 134 17.66 4.27 -25.53
N ARG A 135 16.79 4.10 -24.53
CA ARG A 135 15.43 3.57 -24.68
C ARG A 135 14.38 4.65 -24.54
N SER A 136 13.81 5.10 -25.65
CA SER A 136 12.73 6.10 -25.67
C SER A 136 11.39 5.58 -25.16
N ASP A 137 11.23 4.24 -25.13
CA ASP A 137 10.04 3.53 -24.66
C ASP A 137 10.06 3.26 -23.16
N TRP A 138 11.14 3.67 -22.47
CA TRP A 138 11.35 3.36 -21.08
C TRP A 138 11.75 4.62 -20.33
N ASN A 139 10.81 5.15 -19.55
CA ASN A 139 11.03 6.36 -18.77
C ASN A 139 11.33 5.94 -17.32
N PRO A 140 12.61 5.90 -16.90
CA PRO A 140 12.94 5.62 -15.52
C PRO A 140 12.35 6.75 -14.68
N VAL A 141 12.01 6.48 -13.42
CA VAL A 141 11.55 7.54 -12.52
C VAL A 141 12.62 8.63 -12.52
N PRO A 142 12.34 9.84 -13.03
CA PRO A 142 13.35 10.88 -13.09
C PRO A 142 13.77 11.23 -11.65
N PRO A 143 15.03 11.63 -11.43
CA PRO A 143 15.46 12.05 -10.11
C PRO A 143 14.53 13.18 -9.64
N ALA A 144 13.95 12.97 -8.46
CA ALA A 144 13.01 13.91 -7.89
C ALA A 144 13.71 15.25 -7.64
N LYS A 145 13.12 16.33 -8.16
CA LYS A 145 13.60 17.70 -7.94
C LYS A 145 12.79 18.33 -6.83
N ARG A 146 13.48 19.03 -5.94
CA ARG A 146 12.85 19.72 -4.81
C ARG A 146 11.78 20.71 -5.31
N GLY A 147 10.56 20.57 -4.80
CA GLY A 147 9.42 21.42 -5.15
C GLY A 147 8.63 21.00 -6.39
N ASP A 148 9.16 20.09 -7.22
CA ASP A 148 8.42 19.52 -8.34
C ASP A 148 7.55 18.35 -7.85
N PRO A 149 6.34 18.14 -8.42
CA PRO A 149 5.58 16.93 -8.18
C PRO A 149 6.34 15.73 -8.68
N MET A 150 6.49 14.73 -7.82
CA MET A 150 7.06 13.45 -8.21
C MET A 150 5.94 12.55 -8.73
N ILE A 151 5.90 12.38 -10.05
CA ILE A 151 4.86 11.63 -10.76
C ILE A 151 5.46 10.30 -11.22
N VAL A 152 4.95 9.20 -10.68
CA VAL A 152 5.47 7.84 -10.90
C VAL A 152 4.35 6.93 -11.35
N ASN A 153 4.66 6.03 -12.30
CA ASN A 153 3.73 5.01 -12.81
C ASN A 153 2.34 5.57 -13.19
N SER A 154 2.29 6.81 -13.70
CA SER A 154 1.06 7.56 -13.98
C SER A 154 1.05 8.05 -15.42
N GLN A 155 -0.13 8.31 -15.99
CA GLN A 155 -0.23 9.01 -17.27
C GLN A 155 0.03 10.51 -17.06
N ALA A 156 1.31 10.88 -17.01
CA ALA A 156 1.73 12.23 -16.62
C ALA A 156 1.07 13.36 -17.43
N HIS A 157 0.70 13.11 -18.69
CA HIS A 157 0.04 14.10 -19.55
C HIS A 157 -1.44 14.35 -19.20
N THR A 158 -2.09 13.43 -18.48
CA THR A 158 -3.49 13.57 -18.03
C THR A 158 -3.60 14.03 -16.57
N VAL A 159 -2.52 13.98 -15.80
CA VAL A 159 -2.43 14.51 -14.44
C VAL A 159 -2.20 16.02 -14.47
N ARG A 160 -3.18 16.79 -14.00
CA ARG A 160 -3.11 18.26 -13.90
C ARG A 160 -3.21 18.70 -12.44
N LEU A 161 -2.07 19.04 -11.87
CA LEU A 161 -1.98 19.62 -10.53
C LEU A 161 -1.89 21.14 -10.63
N ARG A 162 -2.78 21.84 -9.93
CA ARG A 162 -2.67 23.30 -9.74
C ARG A 162 -2.16 23.56 -8.34
N LYS A 163 -1.00 24.21 -8.22
CA LYS A 163 -0.49 24.72 -6.94
C LYS A 163 -0.44 26.24 -7.06
N GLU A 164 -0.98 26.95 -6.06
CA GLU A 164 -0.79 28.40 -5.99
C GLU A 164 0.70 28.71 -5.77
N ALA A 165 1.17 29.83 -6.31
CA ALA A 165 2.58 30.20 -6.22
C ALA A 165 3.02 30.24 -4.75
N SER A 166 4.09 29.51 -4.45
CA SER A 166 4.58 29.29 -3.09
C SER A 166 6.08 29.04 -3.14
N ASP A 167 6.79 29.58 -2.15
CA ASP A 167 8.20 29.25 -1.91
C ASP A 167 8.36 27.88 -1.21
N SER A 168 7.25 27.16 -0.95
CA SER A 168 7.29 25.84 -0.31
C SER A 168 8.02 24.83 -1.20
N THR A 169 9.02 24.22 -0.58
CA THR A 169 9.82 23.15 -1.17
C THR A 169 9.25 21.75 -0.93
N GLU A 170 8.04 21.65 -0.41
CA GLU A 170 7.43 20.37 -0.03
C GLU A 170 6.97 19.59 -1.26
N MET A 171 7.18 18.28 -1.17
CA MET A 171 7.00 17.34 -2.26
C MET A 171 5.53 16.96 -2.41
N VAL A 172 5.10 16.79 -3.66
CA VAL A 172 3.85 16.12 -4.00
C VAL A 172 4.20 14.76 -4.58
N TRP A 173 3.60 13.70 -4.07
CA TRP A 173 3.79 12.35 -4.59
C TRP A 173 2.53 11.89 -5.31
N VAL A 174 2.66 11.54 -6.59
CA VAL A 174 1.56 11.02 -7.40
C VAL A 174 1.97 9.66 -7.96
N GLU A 175 1.16 8.65 -7.65
CA GLU A 175 1.37 7.30 -8.12
C GLU A 175 0.10 6.70 -8.73
N MET A 176 0.26 5.99 -9.86
CA MET A 176 -0.82 5.24 -10.52
C MET A 176 -2.07 6.06 -10.91
N CYS A 177 -1.95 7.37 -11.10
CA CYS A 177 -3.06 8.23 -11.47
C CYS A 177 -3.22 8.38 -12.99
N ALA A 178 -4.45 8.60 -13.42
CA ALA A 178 -4.81 9.02 -14.78
C ALA A 178 -6.02 9.99 -14.73
N ASP A 179 -6.04 10.95 -15.65
CA ASP A 179 -7.14 11.90 -15.86
C ASP A 179 -7.57 12.70 -14.62
N VAL A 180 -6.60 12.98 -13.75
CA VAL A 180 -6.79 13.70 -12.48
C VAL A 180 -6.64 15.22 -12.67
N GLN A 181 -7.58 15.99 -12.13
CA GLN A 181 -7.47 17.45 -12.01
C GLN A 181 -7.75 17.89 -10.57
N ILE A 182 -6.70 18.33 -9.87
CA ILE A 182 -6.78 18.70 -8.45
C ILE A 182 -6.03 20.01 -8.21
N THR A 183 -6.65 20.89 -7.43
CA THR A 183 -6.00 22.07 -6.84
C THR A 183 -5.42 21.67 -5.48
N LEU A 184 -4.11 21.85 -5.29
CA LEU A 184 -3.40 21.54 -4.05
C LEU A 184 -3.15 22.82 -3.25
N SER A 185 -3.05 22.67 -1.93
CA SER A 185 -2.51 23.73 -1.06
C SER A 185 -1.12 24.18 -1.53
N PRO A 186 -0.79 25.49 -1.45
CA PRO A 186 0.55 26.00 -1.75
C PRO A 186 1.64 25.44 -0.83
N SER A 187 1.28 24.89 0.32
CA SER A 187 2.16 24.21 1.26
C SER A 187 1.67 22.78 1.53
N GLY A 188 2.52 22.02 2.21
CA GLY A 188 2.27 20.67 2.65
C GLY A 188 2.80 19.62 1.70
N PHE A 189 3.07 18.45 2.29
CA PHE A 189 3.14 17.21 1.56
C PHE A 189 1.74 16.75 1.14
N HIS A 190 1.63 16.25 -0.09
CA HIS A 190 0.41 15.65 -0.62
C HIS A 190 0.75 14.30 -1.24
N LEU A 191 -0.07 13.28 -0.96
CA LEU A 191 0.08 11.94 -1.53
C LEU A 191 -1.19 11.52 -2.27
N LEU A 192 -1.05 11.22 -3.55
CA LEU A 192 -2.12 10.73 -4.41
C LEU A 192 -1.76 9.31 -4.87
N VAL A 193 -2.57 8.31 -4.54
CA VAL A 193 -2.40 6.91 -5.00
C VAL A 193 -3.76 6.38 -5.50
N GLY A 194 -3.89 5.27 -6.22
CA GLY A 194 -4.29 5.30 -7.64
C GLY A 194 -5.72 5.73 -8.01
N LEU A 195 -6.05 7.03 -7.87
CA LEU A 195 -7.28 7.68 -8.37
C LEU A 195 -7.42 7.68 -9.91
N GLN A 196 -8.62 7.43 -10.46
CA GLN A 196 -9.03 7.69 -11.87
C GLN A 196 -10.57 7.87 -11.87
N ASP A 197 -11.26 8.97 -12.20
CA ASP A 197 -10.94 10.22 -12.89
C ASP A 197 -11.42 11.44 -12.04
N VAL A 198 -10.71 11.74 -10.96
CA VAL A 198 -11.13 12.80 -10.02
C VAL A 198 -10.85 14.19 -10.60
N LYS A 199 -11.93 14.98 -10.77
CA LYS A 199 -11.91 16.42 -11.04
C LYS A 199 -12.48 17.12 -9.83
N MET A 200 -11.66 17.93 -9.16
CA MET A 200 -12.06 18.66 -7.97
C MET A 200 -11.68 20.12 -8.10
N GLU A 201 -12.67 21.01 -7.96
CA GLU A 201 -12.45 22.45 -7.98
C GLU A 201 -11.92 22.98 -6.65
N ARG A 202 -12.35 22.37 -5.54
CA ARG A 202 -11.91 22.76 -4.19
C ARG A 202 -10.46 22.36 -3.97
N GLN A 203 -9.75 23.19 -3.20
CA GLN A 203 -8.36 22.95 -2.84
C GLN A 203 -8.26 21.78 -1.84
N LEU A 204 -7.32 20.86 -2.09
CA LEU A 204 -6.90 19.83 -1.15
C LEU A 204 -5.99 20.47 -0.08
N PRO A 205 -6.35 20.43 1.21
CA PRO A 205 -5.54 21.03 2.26
C PRO A 205 -4.21 20.32 2.45
N GLU A 206 -3.26 21.02 3.04
CA GLU A 206 -1.95 20.47 3.43
C GLU A 206 -2.06 19.18 4.25
N GLY A 207 -1.22 18.20 3.94
CA GLY A 207 -1.08 16.95 4.70
C GLY A 207 -2.14 15.90 4.38
N PHE A 208 -3.08 16.19 3.47
CA PHE A 208 -4.07 15.23 3.01
C PHE A 208 -3.51 14.29 1.94
N CYS A 209 -4.01 13.07 1.99
CA CYS A 209 -3.71 11.98 1.09
C CYS A 209 -5.01 11.46 0.51
N LEU A 210 -5.00 11.13 -0.78
CA LEU A 210 -6.13 10.54 -1.49
C LEU A 210 -5.69 9.23 -2.15
N ASP A 211 -6.42 8.15 -1.92
CA ASP A 211 -6.13 6.85 -2.53
C ASP A 211 -7.35 6.25 -3.23
N GLY A 212 -7.32 6.20 -4.56
CA GLY A 212 -8.38 5.62 -5.38
C GLY A 212 -8.23 4.11 -5.56
N ARG A 213 -9.34 3.39 -5.36
CA ARG A 213 -9.36 1.93 -5.43
C ARG A 213 -10.62 1.40 -6.09
N PHE A 214 -10.45 0.30 -6.81
CA PHE A 214 -11.54 -0.48 -7.37
C PHE A 214 -11.67 -1.77 -6.57
N ILE A 215 -12.71 -1.86 -5.75
CA ILE A 215 -12.95 -3.05 -4.93
C ILE A 215 -13.91 -4.00 -5.64
N GLN A 216 -13.68 -5.30 -5.48
CA GLN A 216 -14.61 -6.33 -5.94
C GLN A 216 -15.76 -6.45 -4.92
N LYS A 217 -17.01 -6.53 -5.39
CA LYS A 217 -18.11 -6.90 -4.50
C LYS A 217 -17.95 -8.36 -4.08
N GLU A 218 -18.18 -8.67 -2.80
CA GLU A 218 -18.31 -10.06 -2.34
C GLU A 218 -19.56 -10.67 -2.99
N ALA A 219 -19.36 -11.42 -4.06
CA ALA A 219 -20.41 -12.18 -4.70
C ALA A 219 -20.42 -13.59 -4.10
N ALA A 220 -21.41 -13.90 -3.25
CA ALA A 220 -21.78 -15.28 -3.00
C ALA A 220 -22.28 -15.89 -4.33
N GLY A 221 -21.38 -16.54 -5.07
CA GLY A 221 -21.73 -17.35 -6.23
C GLY A 221 -22.14 -16.62 -7.51
N SER A 222 -21.81 -15.33 -7.69
CA SER A 222 -22.05 -14.62 -8.96
C SER A 222 -20.76 -14.16 -9.64
N THR A 223 -20.81 -14.10 -10.97
CA THR A 223 -19.70 -13.75 -11.87
C THR A 223 -19.04 -12.41 -11.51
N PRO A 224 -17.70 -12.32 -11.51
CA PRO A 224 -16.97 -11.11 -11.15
C PRO A 224 -17.16 -10.05 -12.24
N SER A 225 -18.17 -9.20 -12.10
CA SER A 225 -18.46 -8.16 -13.11
C SER A 225 -18.80 -6.79 -12.54
N GLU A 226 -19.14 -6.67 -11.27
CA GLU A 226 -19.45 -5.37 -10.66
C GLU A 226 -18.35 -4.94 -9.67
N ARG A 227 -17.71 -3.81 -9.96
CA ARG A 227 -16.68 -3.18 -9.12
C ARG A 227 -17.21 -1.87 -8.58
N SER A 228 -16.90 -1.59 -7.32
CA SER A 228 -17.16 -0.27 -6.73
C SER A 228 -15.89 0.56 -6.75
N TYR A 229 -16.00 1.83 -7.12
CA TYR A 229 -14.90 2.78 -7.00
C TYR A 229 -14.97 3.50 -5.66
N ILE A 230 -13.83 3.64 -4.99
CA ILE A 230 -13.71 4.28 -3.67
C ILE A 230 -12.51 5.21 -3.71
N VAL A 231 -12.63 6.35 -3.04
CA VAL A 231 -11.49 7.21 -2.74
C VAL A 231 -11.33 7.26 -1.23
N ALA A 232 -10.25 6.67 -0.73
CA ALA A 232 -9.88 6.79 0.66
C ALA A 232 -9.26 8.18 0.90
N VAL A 233 -9.82 8.93 1.85
CA VAL A 233 -9.35 10.26 2.25
C VAL A 233 -8.79 10.17 3.67
N TYR A 234 -7.54 10.57 3.84
CA TYR A 234 -6.88 10.54 5.14
C TYR A 234 -5.76 11.59 5.17
N ALA A 235 -5.19 11.84 6.34
CA ALA A 235 -3.99 12.66 6.46
C ALA A 235 -2.78 11.81 6.84
N ALA A 236 -1.58 12.29 6.52
CA ALA A 236 -0.33 11.65 6.93
C ALA A 236 -0.23 11.49 8.46
N ALA A 237 -0.91 12.37 9.22
CA ALA A 237 -0.92 12.36 10.67
C ALA A 237 -1.83 11.29 11.31
N ASP A 238 -2.72 10.67 10.53
CA ASP A 238 -3.79 9.79 11.02
C ASP A 238 -3.26 8.52 11.70
N THR A 239 -4.05 7.98 12.62
CA THR A 239 -3.69 6.83 13.46
C THR A 239 -4.54 5.61 13.11
N PHE A 240 -4.17 4.90 12.05
CA PHE A 240 -4.90 3.70 11.61
C PHE A 240 -4.71 2.47 12.50
N LYS A 241 -3.54 2.35 13.13
CA LYS A 241 -3.24 1.26 14.08
C LYS A 241 -3.68 1.63 15.50
N LYS A 242 -3.88 0.60 16.33
CA LYS A 242 -4.24 0.74 17.74
C LYS A 242 -3.38 1.78 18.50
N VAL A 243 -4.06 2.72 19.15
CA VAL A 243 -3.48 3.69 20.10
C VAL A 243 -3.84 3.32 21.54
N LYS A 244 -3.24 4.03 22.52
CA LYS A 244 -3.44 3.75 23.94
C LYS A 244 -4.78 4.24 24.44
N GLN A 245 -5.18 5.45 24.05
CA GLN A 245 -6.40 6.10 24.50
C GLN A 245 -7.23 6.62 23.32
N PRO A 246 -8.57 6.67 23.43
CA PRO A 246 -9.44 7.15 22.35
C PRO A 246 -9.13 8.59 21.91
N GLU A 247 -8.71 9.46 22.83
CA GLU A 247 -8.33 10.85 22.56
C GLU A 247 -7.09 10.99 21.66
N ASP A 248 -6.26 9.94 21.58
CA ASP A 248 -5.07 9.91 20.72
C ASP A 248 -5.41 9.58 19.26
N VAL A 249 -6.66 9.21 18.96
CA VAL A 249 -7.07 8.87 17.60
C VAL A 249 -7.21 10.12 16.75
N LEU A 250 -6.44 10.18 15.65
CA LEU A 250 -6.47 11.25 14.66
C LEU A 250 -7.04 10.75 13.34
N PHE A 251 -7.94 11.55 12.75
CA PHE A 251 -8.46 11.33 11.39
C PHE A 251 -8.57 12.66 10.65
N CYS A 252 -8.15 12.68 9.39
CA CYS A 252 -8.04 13.90 8.59
C CYS A 252 -7.25 15.00 9.32
N GLY A 253 -6.20 14.61 10.06
CA GLY A 253 -5.28 15.51 10.76
C GLY A 253 -5.79 16.13 12.05
N ILE A 254 -7.00 15.80 12.51
CA ILE A 254 -7.60 16.34 13.75
C ILE A 254 -8.07 15.20 14.68
N PRO A 255 -8.31 15.48 15.99
CA PRO A 255 -8.88 14.49 16.89
C PRO A 255 -10.19 13.90 16.35
N PHE A 256 -10.30 12.58 16.35
CA PHE A 256 -11.39 11.87 15.68
C PHE A 256 -12.77 12.20 16.25
N HIS A 257 -12.88 12.33 17.58
CA HIS A 257 -14.08 12.87 18.24
C HIS A 257 -14.53 14.20 17.62
N SER A 258 -13.58 15.12 17.41
CA SER A 258 -13.87 16.45 16.88
C SER A 258 -14.29 16.37 15.42
N TRP A 259 -13.66 15.48 14.63
CA TRP A 259 -14.06 15.21 13.25
C TRP A 259 -15.51 14.72 13.15
N LEU A 260 -15.90 13.78 14.03
CA LEU A 260 -17.28 13.27 14.13
C LEU A 260 -18.26 14.38 14.55
N GLN A 261 -17.92 15.13 15.60
CA GLN A 261 -18.79 16.18 16.14
C GLN A 261 -19.08 17.26 15.08
N GLN A 262 -18.06 17.73 14.37
CA GLN A 262 -18.21 18.73 13.30
C GLN A 262 -19.14 18.24 12.18
N ARG A 263 -19.20 16.93 11.97
CA ARG A 263 -20.01 16.26 10.94
C ARG A 263 -21.33 15.68 11.46
N ARG A 264 -21.65 15.94 12.73
CA ARG A 264 -22.86 15.43 13.41
C ARG A 264 -22.97 13.90 13.36
N LEU A 265 -21.82 13.22 13.42
CA LEU A 265 -21.73 11.77 13.46
C LEU A 265 -21.49 11.29 14.90
N ARG A 266 -21.81 10.01 15.13
CA ARG A 266 -21.49 9.28 16.35
C ARG A 266 -20.57 8.11 16.02
N VAL A 267 -19.87 7.56 17.02
CA VAL A 267 -18.91 6.46 16.81
C VAL A 267 -19.60 5.21 16.23
N GLU A 268 -20.84 4.96 16.64
CA GLU A 268 -21.65 3.83 16.14
C GLU A 268 -22.02 3.96 14.65
N HIS A 269 -21.87 5.15 14.06
CA HIS A 269 -22.09 5.34 12.62
C HIS A 269 -20.90 4.90 11.77
N VAL A 270 -19.75 4.59 12.40
CA VAL A 270 -18.49 4.26 11.73
C VAL A 270 -18.03 2.83 12.05
N TRP A 271 -18.24 2.34 13.27
CA TRP A 271 -18.00 0.94 13.62
C TRP A 271 -19.30 0.15 13.73
N SER A 272 -19.36 -0.98 13.02
CA SER A 272 -20.48 -1.92 13.15
C SER A 272 -20.38 -2.80 14.41
N ASN A 273 -19.17 -2.99 14.94
CA ASN A 273 -18.93 -3.75 16.16
C ASN A 273 -19.03 -2.84 17.39
N ALA A 274 -19.94 -3.16 18.32
CA ALA A 274 -20.16 -2.36 19.52
C ALA A 274 -18.93 -2.28 20.46
N HIS A 275 -18.11 -3.33 20.51
CA HIS A 275 -16.89 -3.33 21.32
C HIS A 275 -15.83 -2.40 20.72
N GLU A 276 -15.65 -2.44 19.40
CA GLU A 276 -14.73 -1.55 18.71
C GLU A 276 -15.20 -0.09 18.85
N ALA A 277 -16.49 0.16 18.64
CA ALA A 277 -17.10 1.49 18.83
C ALA A 277 -16.89 2.01 20.26
N ALA A 278 -17.05 1.16 21.27
CA ALA A 278 -16.85 1.54 22.67
C ALA A 278 -15.38 1.84 22.99
N SER A 279 -14.45 1.09 22.40
CA SER A 279 -13.03 1.30 22.63
C SER A 279 -12.47 2.48 21.83
N CYS A 280 -12.93 2.72 20.60
CA CYS A 280 -12.52 3.80 19.71
C CYS A 280 -10.99 4.04 19.72
N THR A 281 -10.19 2.97 19.59
CA THR A 281 -8.72 3.05 19.65
C THR A 281 -8.03 2.71 18.34
N GLU A 282 -8.76 2.35 17.28
CA GLU A 282 -8.16 1.89 16.02
C GLU A 282 -9.07 2.20 14.82
N LEU A 283 -8.56 2.95 13.82
CA LEU A 283 -9.32 3.30 12.62
C LEU A 283 -9.26 2.22 11.52
N TRP A 284 -8.45 1.18 11.67
CA TRP A 284 -8.26 0.13 10.67
C TRP A 284 -9.58 -0.51 10.20
N THR A 285 -10.50 -0.76 11.14
CA THR A 285 -11.81 -1.39 10.90
C THR A 285 -12.95 -0.37 10.76
N ALA A 286 -12.67 0.92 10.91
CA ALA A 286 -13.64 2.00 10.85
C ALA A 286 -14.17 2.19 9.42
N LYS A 287 -15.49 2.10 9.22
CA LYS A 287 -16.15 2.24 7.90
C LYS A 287 -16.25 3.70 7.47
N LEU A 288 -15.11 4.27 7.10
CA LEU A 288 -14.94 5.69 6.80
C LEU A 288 -15.08 6.03 5.31
N PHE A 289 -15.00 5.06 4.41
CA PHE A 289 -14.85 5.30 2.97
C PHE A 289 -16.05 4.79 2.18
N PRO A 290 -16.96 5.65 1.73
CA PRO A 290 -18.13 5.21 0.98
C PRO A 290 -17.75 4.77 -0.44
N ALA A 291 -18.50 3.80 -0.96
CA ALA A 291 -18.50 3.46 -2.38
C ALA A 291 -19.21 4.54 -3.19
N THR A 292 -18.58 4.92 -4.30
CA THR A 292 -19.21 5.76 -5.31
C THR A 292 -19.61 4.94 -6.54
N THR A 293 -20.62 5.42 -7.23
CA THR A 293 -21.07 4.93 -8.54
C THR A 293 -20.70 5.87 -9.69
N SER A 294 -20.21 7.08 -9.39
CA SER A 294 -19.82 8.08 -10.42
C SER A 294 -18.68 9.02 -9.97
N ALA A 295 -17.99 9.65 -10.92
CA ALA A 295 -16.98 10.66 -10.65
C ALA A 295 -17.57 11.96 -10.07
N ASP A 296 -18.76 12.35 -10.50
CA ASP A 296 -19.44 13.58 -10.03
C ASP A 296 -19.81 13.47 -8.54
N SER A 297 -20.29 12.30 -8.11
CA SER A 297 -20.57 12.03 -6.70
C SER A 297 -19.33 12.12 -5.80
N LEU A 298 -18.14 11.87 -6.35
CA LEU A 298 -16.89 12.02 -5.59
C LEU A 298 -16.51 13.48 -5.38
N ALA A 299 -16.64 14.32 -6.42
CA ALA A 299 -16.27 15.73 -6.33
C ALA A 299 -17.07 16.47 -5.23
N GLU A 300 -18.31 16.04 -4.97
CA GLU A 300 -19.16 16.57 -3.90
C GLU A 300 -18.82 15.98 -2.53
N LEU A 301 -18.50 14.69 -2.48
CA LEU A 301 -18.24 13.96 -1.23
C LEU A 301 -16.90 14.33 -0.60
N LEU A 302 -15.82 14.33 -1.39
CA LEU A 302 -14.45 14.46 -0.88
C LEU A 302 -14.23 15.71 -0.04
N PRO A 303 -14.68 16.91 -0.45
CA PRO A 303 -14.53 18.12 0.36
C PRO A 303 -15.11 17.99 1.76
N GLY A 304 -16.15 17.18 1.95
CA GLY A 304 -16.75 16.93 3.26
C GLY A 304 -15.76 16.38 4.31
N TYR A 305 -14.67 15.73 3.89
CA TYR A 305 -13.66 15.19 4.81
C TYR A 305 -12.80 16.26 5.48
N TRP A 306 -12.65 17.44 4.87
CA TRP A 306 -11.88 18.57 5.43
C TRP A 306 -12.71 19.84 5.64
N ASP A 307 -13.88 19.94 5.02
CA ASP A 307 -14.82 21.05 5.17
C ASP A 307 -16.19 20.52 5.59
N ALA A 308 -16.52 20.67 6.88
CA ALA A 308 -17.77 20.19 7.46
C ALA A 308 -19.03 20.83 6.82
N SER A 309 -18.92 22.01 6.19
CA SER A 309 -20.06 22.67 5.53
C SER A 309 -20.52 21.92 4.26
N CYS A 310 -19.60 21.18 3.64
CA CYS A 310 -19.85 20.32 2.49
C CYS A 310 -20.36 18.93 2.89
N PHE A 311 -20.22 18.55 4.17
CA PHE A 311 -20.56 17.20 4.62
C PHE A 311 -22.07 17.02 4.82
N ARG A 312 -22.60 15.89 4.34
CA ARG A 312 -23.99 15.47 4.50
C ARG A 312 -24.03 14.19 5.33
N SER A 313 -24.34 14.31 6.62
CA SER A 313 -24.31 13.19 7.57
C SER A 313 -25.26 12.06 7.16
N ASP A 314 -26.47 12.42 6.72
CA ASP A 314 -27.51 11.44 6.41
C ASP A 314 -27.14 10.63 5.17
N ASP A 315 -26.60 11.30 4.14
CA ASP A 315 -26.09 10.64 2.93
C ASP A 315 -24.90 9.73 3.25
N PHE A 316 -23.97 10.20 4.08
CA PHE A 316 -22.83 9.40 4.51
C PHE A 316 -23.28 8.14 5.26
N ILE A 317 -24.27 8.25 6.15
CA ILE A 317 -24.78 7.12 6.93
C ILE A 317 -25.51 6.10 6.04
N ALA A 318 -26.28 6.57 5.05
CA ALA A 318 -27.06 5.73 4.15
C ALA A 318 -26.19 4.97 3.12
N GLN A 319 -24.97 5.44 2.86
CA GLN A 319 -24.06 4.83 1.87
C GLN A 319 -23.39 3.55 2.39
N VAL A 320 -23.14 2.62 1.45
CA VAL A 320 -22.26 1.47 1.69
C VAL A 320 -20.84 2.00 1.87
N ARG A 321 -20.24 1.72 3.04
CA ARG A 321 -18.92 2.21 3.44
C ARG A 321 -17.99 1.07 3.78
N PHE A 322 -16.71 1.33 3.60
CA PHE A 322 -15.61 0.39 3.72
C PHE A 322 -14.56 0.94 4.69
N SER A 323 -13.90 0.03 5.39
CA SER A 323 -12.74 0.31 6.21
C SER A 323 -11.45 0.10 5.42
N LEU A 324 -10.32 0.57 5.94
CA LEU A 324 -9.03 0.34 5.30
C LEU A 324 -8.71 -1.17 5.21
N GLU A 325 -9.16 -1.94 6.20
CA GLU A 325 -9.12 -3.41 6.16
C GLU A 325 -9.87 -3.97 4.95
N ASP A 326 -11.13 -3.56 4.74
CA ASP A 326 -11.91 -4.04 3.60
C ASP A 326 -11.24 -3.65 2.29
N LEU A 327 -10.74 -2.42 2.19
CA LEU A 327 -10.08 -1.92 0.99
C LEU A 327 -8.85 -2.75 0.65
N ASN A 328 -8.05 -3.16 1.64
CA ASN A 328 -6.88 -3.98 1.40
C ASN A 328 -7.23 -5.44 1.06
N ARG A 329 -8.37 -5.93 1.56
CA ARG A 329 -8.83 -7.30 1.31
C ARG A 329 -9.55 -7.44 -0.04
N LEU A 330 -10.28 -6.42 -0.47
CA LEU A 330 -11.16 -6.45 -1.65
C LEU A 330 -10.55 -5.80 -2.90
N ASP A 331 -9.43 -5.07 -2.77
CA ASP A 331 -8.65 -4.54 -3.89
C ASP A 331 -7.61 -5.58 -4.36
N SER A 332 -7.65 -5.93 -5.65
CA SER A 332 -6.75 -6.93 -6.24
C SER A 332 -5.38 -6.31 -6.51
N ALA A 333 -4.35 -6.77 -5.80
CA ALA A 333 -2.96 -6.40 -6.05
C ALA A 333 -2.52 -6.74 -7.49
N LEU A 334 -2.99 -7.86 -8.04
CA LEU A 334 -2.72 -8.23 -9.43
C LEU A 334 -3.35 -7.23 -10.40
N ASP A 335 -4.60 -6.83 -10.17
CA ASP A 335 -5.27 -5.85 -11.03
C ASP A 335 -4.58 -4.48 -10.94
N ARG A 336 -4.13 -4.09 -9.75
CA ARG A 336 -3.30 -2.89 -9.55
C ARG A 336 -2.03 -2.96 -10.40
N ASP A 337 -1.33 -4.09 -10.37
CA ASP A 337 -0.10 -4.26 -11.14
C ASP A 337 -0.34 -4.27 -12.66
N VAL A 338 -1.41 -4.92 -13.11
CA VAL A 338 -1.82 -4.87 -14.52
C VAL A 338 -2.15 -3.44 -14.95
N ARG A 339 -2.88 -2.67 -14.11
CA ARG A 339 -3.14 -1.24 -14.38
C ARG A 339 -1.84 -0.44 -14.42
N ARG A 340 -0.95 -0.64 -13.46
CA ARG A 340 0.37 -0.01 -13.39
C ARG A 340 1.15 -0.23 -14.70
N CYS A 341 1.21 -1.46 -15.18
CA CYS A 341 1.87 -1.79 -16.44
C CYS A 341 1.25 -1.09 -17.66
N ARG A 342 -0.09 -0.92 -17.69
CA ARG A 342 -0.80 -0.21 -18.77
C ARG A 342 -0.61 1.31 -18.74
N LEU A 343 -0.34 1.90 -17.58
CA LEU A 343 -0.09 3.35 -17.46
C LEU A 343 1.33 3.73 -17.92
N ILE A 344 2.25 2.76 -17.94
CA ILE A 344 3.64 2.93 -18.35
C ILE A 344 3.81 2.73 -19.87
N SER A 345 2.92 1.95 -20.51
CA SER A 345 2.93 1.65 -21.96
C SER A 345 2.27 2.74 -22.81
#